data_AF-A0A7V9NJ58-F1
#
_entry.id   AF-A0A7V9NJ58-F1
#
_cell.length_a   1.000
_cell.length_b   1.000
_cell.length_c   1.000
_cell.angle_alpha   90.00
_cell.angle_beta   90.00
_cell.angle_gamma   90.00
#
_symmetry.space_group_name_H-M   'P 1'
#
loop_
_entity.id
_entity.type
_entity.pdbx_description
1 polymer ?
#
loop_
_entity_poly.entity_id
_entity_poly.type
_entity_poly.pdbx_seq_one_letter_code
_entity_poly.pdbx_strand_id
1 'polypeptide(L)'
;MVGPTAIVSRLELSRLDPYPGVYVQATGEYAENGQAKTVAVAIGPEFGTVGPELIREAAKEAVKIADLLVVCGFAFDPLAGEEASTLGRL
;
A
#
# COMPACT_ATOMS: atom_id res chain seq x y z
N MET A 1 8.04 -33.92 -10.26
CA MET A 1 8.70 -32.60 -10.22
C MET A 1 7.67 -31.62 -9.69
N VAL A 2 7.66 -31.34 -8.39
CA VAL A 2 6.77 -30.31 -7.83
C VAL A 2 7.46 -28.98 -8.12
N GLY A 3 6.86 -28.16 -9.00
CA GLY A 3 7.34 -26.81 -9.25
C GLY A 3 7.31 -25.96 -7.98
N PRO A 4 8.07 -24.85 -7.92
CA PRO A 4 8.08 -24.01 -6.74
C PRO A 4 6.66 -23.54 -6.42
N THR A 5 6.15 -23.92 -5.25
CA THR A 5 4.92 -23.37 -4.69
C THR A 5 5.09 -21.86 -4.62
N ALA A 6 4.30 -21.13 -5.41
CA ALA A 6 4.24 -19.68 -5.31
C ALA A 6 3.95 -19.33 -3.85
N ILE A 7 4.78 -18.48 -3.24
CA ILE A 7 4.51 -17.96 -1.90
C ILE A 7 3.27 -17.08 -2.04
N VAL A 8 2.13 -17.59 -1.56
CA VAL A 8 0.88 -16.84 -1.52
C VAL A 8 1.00 -15.83 -0.37
N SER A 9 1.39 -14.61 -0.70
CA SER A 9 1.39 -13.48 0.23
C SER A 9 -0.02 -12.88 0.26
N ARG A 10 -0.82 -13.26 1.26
CA ARG A 10 -2.19 -12.76 1.44
C ARG A 10 -2.25 -11.79 2.61
N LEU A 11 -2.81 -10.61 2.38
CA LEU A 11 -3.18 -9.63 3.42
C LEU A 11 -4.70 -9.68 3.61
N GLU A 12 -5.14 -9.98 4.84
CA GLU A 12 -6.56 -9.96 5.21
C GLU A 12 -6.87 -8.71 6.03
N LEU A 13 -7.78 -7.88 5.52
CA LEU A 13 -8.24 -6.69 6.21
C LEU A 13 -9.48 -7.04 7.03
N SER A 14 -9.44 -6.74 8.33
CA SER A 14 -10.59 -6.91 9.23
C SER A 14 -11.59 -5.76 9.09
N ARG A 15 -11.12 -4.58 8.70
CA ARG A 15 -11.91 -3.38 8.45
C ARG A 15 -11.28 -2.56 7.33
N LEU A 16 -12.09 -1.90 6.53
CA LEU A 16 -11.65 -0.92 5.55
C LEU A 16 -12.77 0.12 5.36
N ASP A 17 -12.45 1.39 5.63
CA ASP A 17 -13.38 2.50 5.55
C ASP A 17 -12.82 3.61 4.66
N PRO A 18 -13.70 4.37 3.96
CA PRO A 18 -13.27 5.53 3.19
C PRO A 18 -12.55 6.56 4.08
N TYR A 19 -11.46 7.12 3.56
CA TYR A 19 -10.69 8.16 4.21
C TYR A 19 -10.62 9.38 3.29
N PRO A 20 -10.91 10.59 3.78
CA PRO A 20 -10.97 11.81 2.96
C PRO A 20 -9.57 12.38 2.72
N GLY A 21 -8.64 11.54 2.30
CA GLY A 21 -7.27 11.92 2.00
C GLY A 21 -7.08 12.43 0.58
N VAL A 22 -5.94 13.09 0.34
CA VAL A 22 -5.59 13.55 -1.02
C VAL A 22 -4.99 12.39 -1.82
N TYR A 23 -4.09 11.64 -1.19
CA TYR A 23 -3.40 10.50 -1.79
C TYR A 23 -3.85 9.16 -1.21
N VAL A 24 -4.46 9.16 -0.02
CA VAL A 24 -5.02 7.98 0.64
C VAL A 24 -6.55 8.01 0.57
N GLN A 25 -7.18 6.97 0.03
CA GLN A 25 -8.64 6.92 -0.15
C GLN A 25 -9.33 6.04 0.89
N ALA A 26 -8.59 5.16 1.56
CA ALA A 26 -9.16 4.32 2.60
C ALA A 26 -8.14 4.03 3.72
N THR A 27 -8.66 3.83 4.92
CA THR A 27 -7.89 3.29 6.05
C THR A 27 -8.60 2.10 6.65
N GLY A 28 -7.84 1.23 7.29
CA GLY A 28 -8.38 -0.02 7.78
C GLY A 28 -7.50 -0.65 8.83
N GLU A 29 -7.85 -1.88 9.16
CA GLU A 29 -7.14 -2.70 10.13
C GLU A 29 -6.84 -4.07 9.54
N TYR A 30 -5.71 -4.63 9.95
CA TYR A 30 -5.30 -5.99 9.64
C TYR A 30 -4.64 -6.62 10.86
N ALA A 31 -4.58 -7.95 10.89
CA ALA A 31 -3.89 -8.67 11.95
C ALA A 31 -2.50 -9.12 11.47
N GLU A 32 -1.47 -8.77 12.22
CA GLU A 32 -0.12 -9.30 12.04
C GLU A 32 0.35 -9.92 13.35
N ASN A 33 0.64 -11.23 13.34
CA ASN A 33 1.07 -11.97 14.54
C ASN A 33 0.12 -11.80 15.74
N GLY A 34 -1.18 -11.73 15.48
CA GLY A 34 -2.22 -11.55 16.50
C GLY A 34 -2.35 -10.12 17.04
N GLN A 35 -1.60 -9.15 16.51
CA GLN A 35 -1.74 -7.74 16.85
C GLN A 35 -2.52 -7.02 15.76
N ALA A 36 -3.48 -6.19 16.17
CA ALA A 36 -4.17 -5.28 15.26
C ALA A 36 -3.20 -4.18 14.82
N LYS A 37 -3.10 -3.98 13.52
CA LYS A 37 -2.32 -2.93 12.86
C LYS A 37 -3.20 -2.16 11.90
N THR A 38 -2.75 -0.95 11.58
CA THR A 38 -3.47 -0.02 10.73
C THR A 38 -2.91 -0.01 9.32
N VAL A 39 -3.79 0.05 8.32
CA VAL A 39 -3.41 0.14 6.91
C VAL A 39 -4.00 1.39 6.27
N ALA A 40 -3.24 2.04 5.39
CA ALA A 40 -3.70 3.06 4.47
C ALA A 40 -3.65 2.49 3.06
N VAL A 41 -4.65 2.82 2.24
CA VAL A 41 -4.73 2.41 0.85
C VAL A 41 -4.71 3.65 -0.04
N ALA A 42 -3.72 3.70 -0.93
CA ALA A 42 -3.62 4.66 -2.01
C ALA A 42 -3.98 3.98 -3.34
N ILE A 43 -4.83 4.62 -4.13
CA ILE A 43 -5.31 4.13 -5.42
C ILE A 43 -4.73 5.03 -6.51
N GLY A 44 -3.97 4.41 -7.40
CA GLY A 44 -3.38 5.02 -8.57
C GLY A 44 -4.42 5.38 -9.65
N PRO A 45 -3.99 6.11 -10.67
CA PRO A 45 -4.88 6.54 -11.75
C PRO A 45 -5.46 5.36 -12.54
N GLU A 46 -6.71 5.51 -12.98
CA GLU A 46 -7.36 4.56 -13.91
C GLU A 46 -6.68 4.55 -15.28
N PHE A 47 -6.38 5.74 -15.80
CA PHE A 47 -5.67 5.94 -17.06
C PHE A 47 -4.27 6.51 -16.78
N GLY A 48 -3.32 5.63 -16.45
CA GLY A 48 -1.93 6.04 -16.19
C GLY A 48 -1.15 4.99 -15.40
N THR A 49 -0.02 5.43 -14.85
CA THR A 49 0.86 4.62 -14.02
C THR A 49 0.97 5.21 -12.63
N VAL A 50 1.16 4.35 -11.64
CA VAL A 50 1.66 4.75 -10.33
C VAL A 50 3.13 5.07 -10.46
N GLY A 51 3.48 6.35 -10.29
CA GLY A 51 4.85 6.84 -10.33
C GLY A 51 5.45 7.13 -8.96
N PRO A 52 6.76 7.44 -8.92
CA PRO A 52 7.50 7.82 -7.70
C PRO A 52 6.80 8.88 -6.84
N GLU A 53 6.31 9.95 -7.48
CA GLU A 53 5.70 11.07 -6.76
C GLU A 53 4.41 10.67 -6.04
N LEU A 54 3.55 9.86 -6.67
CA LEU A 54 2.32 9.37 -6.04
C LEU A 54 2.64 8.53 -4.81
N ILE A 55 3.61 7.61 -4.92
CA ILE A 55 4.04 6.76 -3.80
C ILE A 55 4.57 7.62 -2.65
N ARG A 56 5.41 8.61 -2.96
CA ARG A 56 6.00 9.50 -1.97
C ARG A 56 4.95 10.32 -1.23
N GLU A 57 4.02 10.94 -1.95
CA GLU A 57 2.98 11.77 -1.34
C GLU A 57 1.98 10.93 -0.56
N ALA A 58 1.60 9.75 -1.08
CA ALA A 58 0.78 8.79 -0.34
C ALA A 58 1.46 8.34 0.96
N ALA A 59 2.76 8.11 0.95
CA ALA A 59 3.50 7.68 2.13
C ALA A 59 3.64 8.79 3.18
N LYS A 60 3.86 10.04 2.77
CA LYS A 60 3.82 11.21 3.67
C LYS A 60 2.47 11.41 4.36
N GLU A 61 1.39 11.01 3.69
CA GLU A 61 0.05 11.03 4.26
C GLU A 61 -0.17 9.84 5.20
N ALA A 62 0.18 8.63 4.73
CA ALA A 62 -0.01 7.38 5.45
C ALA A 62 0.78 7.29 6.77
N VAL A 63 2.01 7.81 6.83
CA VAL A 63 2.87 7.75 8.03
C VAL A 63 2.23 8.37 9.29
N LYS A 64 1.22 9.22 9.11
CA LYS A 64 0.52 9.89 10.21
C LYS A 64 -0.63 9.06 10.77
N ILE A 65 -1.08 8.03 10.06
CA ILE A 65 -2.36 7.36 10.30
C ILE A 65 -2.31 5.82 10.20
N ALA A 66 -1.26 5.25 9.62
CA ALA A 66 -1.18 3.82 9.34
C ALA A 66 0.23 3.23 9.53
N ASP A 67 0.28 1.97 9.93
CA ASP A 67 1.49 1.15 10.00
C ASP A 67 1.90 0.57 8.64
N LEU A 68 0.97 0.50 7.68
CA LEU A 68 1.21 -0.06 6.35
C LEU A 68 0.58 0.82 5.28
N LEU A 69 1.32 1.10 4.20
CA LEU A 69 0.76 1.67 2.98
C LEU A 69 0.64 0.60 1.90
N VAL A 70 -0.59 0.39 1.40
CA VAL A 70 -0.87 -0.40 0.20
C VAL A 70 -1.12 0.57 -0.95
N VAL A 71 -0.32 0.45 -2.01
CA VAL A 71 -0.52 1.23 -3.25
C VAL A 71 -1.08 0.32 -4.33
N CYS A 72 -2.33 0.57 -4.72
CA CYS A 72 -3.01 -0.13 -5.80
C CYS A 72 -2.86 0.66 -7.10
N GLY A 73 -2.61 -0.01 -8.22
CA GLY A 73 -2.54 0.65 -9.53
C GLY A 73 -2.78 -0.33 -10.66
N PHE A 74 -3.31 0.17 -11.78
CA PHE A 74 -3.44 -0.60 -13.01
C PHE A 74 -2.10 -0.85 -13.69
N ALA A 75 -1.17 0.09 -13.56
CA ALA A 75 0.20 -0.01 -14.03
C ALA A 75 1.14 0.77 -13.09
N PHE A 76 2.43 0.45 -13.15
CA PHE A 76 3.48 1.12 -12.38
C PHE A 76 4.55 1.63 -13.34
N ASP A 77 5.08 2.81 -13.04
CA ASP A 77 6.24 3.35 -13.74
C ASP A 77 7.49 2.49 -13.42
N PRO A 78 8.46 2.34 -14.35
CA PRO A 78 9.70 1.60 -14.09
C PRO A 78 10.45 2.04 -12.82
N LEU A 79 10.35 3.32 -12.44
CA LEU A 79 11.02 3.90 -11.27
C LEU A 79 10.20 3.80 -9.99
N ALA A 80 8.97 3.27 -10.03
CA ALA A 80 8.08 3.21 -8.87
C ALA A 80 8.69 2.43 -7.68
N GLY A 81 9.51 1.42 -7.97
CA GLY A 81 10.18 0.61 -6.94
C GLY A 81 11.28 1.34 -6.15
N GLU A 82 11.89 2.38 -6.73
CA GLU A 82 12.99 3.11 -6.08
C GLU A 82 12.51 3.86 -4.82
N GLU A 83 11.33 4.47 -4.88
CA GLU A 83 10.75 5.17 -3.73
C GLU A 83 10.29 4.22 -2.62
N ALA A 84 9.74 3.05 -2.98
CA ALA A 84 9.33 2.05 -2.01
C ALA A 84 10.50 1.58 -1.13
N SER A 85 11.74 1.63 -1.64
CA SER A 85 12.95 1.28 -0.89
C SER A 85 13.50 2.41 -0.02
N THR A 86 13.20 3.66 -0.34
CA THR A 86 13.76 4.86 0.29
C THR A 86 12.96 5.31 1.51
N LEU A 87 11.67 4.99 1.56
CA LEU A 87 10.74 5.44 2.60
C LEU A 87 10.93 4.80 3.98
N GLY A 88 11.84 3.83 4.12
CA GLY A 88 12.02 3.10 5.38
C GLY A 88 10.84 2.18 5.70
N ARG A 89 10.88 1.50 6.85
CA ARG A 89 9.72 0.76 7.36
C ARG A 89 8.67 1.79 7.82
N LEU A 90 7.64 1.97 7.00
CA LEU A 90 6.28 2.04 7.52
C LEU A 90 5.97 0.64 8.08
#